data_AF-A0A846ND90-F1
#
_entry.id   AF-A0A846ND90-F1
#
_cell.length_a   1.000
_cell.length_b   1.000
_cell.length_c   1.000
_cell.angle_alpha   90.00
_cell.angle_beta   90.00
_cell.angle_gamma   90.00
#
_symmetry.space_group_name_H-M   'P 1'
#
loop_
_entity.id
_entity.type
_entity.pdbx_description
1 polymer ?
#
loop_
_entity_poly.entity_id
_entity_poly.type
_entity_poly.pdbx_seq_one_letter_code
_entity_poly.pdbx_strand_id
1 'polypeptide(L)'
;EMWKQLAERIRTEKGNYLILGKVDSGKSSLTVFLVNRCLEKKLRVGVVDADLGQGDLGEPGLIGAAVPDEKITSLEDIRDVERRFIGTTSPHGVEEELENAIKDLYGWLKGKNCEVIFINFHGWV
;
A
#
# COMPACT_ATOMS: atom_id res chain seq x y z
N GLU A 1 -6.11 -8.95 19.19
CA GLU A 1 -7.22 -9.81 18.73
C GLU A 1 -7.81 -9.36 17.39
N MET A 2 -8.33 -8.13 17.29
CA MET A 2 -8.94 -7.58 16.07
C MET A 2 -8.10 -7.72 14.78
N TRP A 3 -6.82 -7.32 14.81
CA TRP A 3 -5.95 -7.40 13.61
C TRP A 3 -5.74 -8.84 13.13
N LYS A 4 -5.66 -9.81 14.06
CA LYS A 4 -5.51 -11.23 13.70
C LYS A 4 -6.75 -11.73 12.97
N GLN A 5 -7.95 -11.39 13.48
CA GLN A 5 -9.21 -11.75 12.84
C GLN A 5 -9.35 -11.13 11.44
N LEU A 6 -8.99 -9.85 11.31
CA LEU A 6 -8.95 -9.18 10.01
C LEU A 6 -8.00 -9.88 9.04
N ALA A 7 -6.79 -10.23 9.49
CA ALA A 7 -5.82 -10.94 8.66
C ALA A 7 -6.33 -12.30 8.19
N GLU A 8 -6.97 -13.09 9.05
CA GLU A 8 -7.53 -14.39 8.66
C GLU A 8 -8.66 -14.25 7.62
N ARG A 9 -9.50 -13.22 7.78
CA ARG A 9 -10.53 -12.90 6.79
C ARG A 9 -9.92 -12.52 5.44
N ILE A 10 -8.95 -11.60 5.43
CA ILE A 10 -8.29 -11.14 4.21
C ILE A 10 -7.54 -12.26 3.49
N ARG A 11 -6.84 -13.12 4.23
CA ARG A 11 -6.14 -14.28 3.68
C ARG A 11 -7.07 -15.28 3.00
N THR A 12 -8.32 -15.34 3.44
CA THR A 12 -9.34 -16.27 2.92
C THR A 12 -10.09 -15.67 1.74
N GLU A 13 -10.63 -14.46 1.92
CA GLU A 13 -11.46 -13.78 0.93
C GLU A 13 -10.61 -13.32 -0.26
N LYS A 14 -9.36 -12.90 -0.02
CA LYS A 14 -8.48 -12.26 -0.99
C LYS A 14 -9.11 -10.99 -1.58
N GLY A 15 -8.37 -10.26 -2.42
CA GLY A 15 -8.88 -9.07 -3.10
C GLY A 15 -8.17 -7.77 -2.70
N ASN A 16 -8.87 -6.65 -2.85
CA ASN A 16 -8.28 -5.32 -2.75
C ASN A 16 -8.80 -4.60 -1.50
N TYR A 17 -7.89 -3.99 -0.74
CA TYR A 17 -8.20 -3.36 0.53
C TYR A 17 -7.58 -1.97 0.60
N LEU A 18 -8.43 -0.96 0.81
CA LEU A 18 -8.02 0.42 1.06
C LEU A 18 -7.88 0.63 2.57
N ILE A 19 -6.73 1.15 2.99
CA ILE A 19 -6.42 1.41 4.41
C ILE A 19 -6.48 2.92 4.63
N LEU A 20 -7.49 3.34 5.38
CA LEU A 20 -7.83 4.74 5.67
C LEU A 20 -7.70 5.05 7.16
N GLY A 21 -7.47 6.32 7.48
CA GLY A 21 -7.32 6.80 8.85
C GLY A 21 -6.42 8.02 8.94
N LYS A 22 -6.51 8.75 10.05
CA LYS A 22 -5.76 9.99 10.28
C LYS A 22 -4.24 9.76 10.26
N VAL A 23 -3.48 10.84 10.11
CA VAL A 23 -2.01 10.83 10.32
C VAL A 23 -1.70 10.18 11.69
N ASP A 24 -0.63 9.38 11.74
CA ASP A 24 -0.17 8.65 12.94
C ASP A 24 -1.18 7.67 13.58
N SER A 25 -2.22 7.25 12.85
CA SER A 25 -3.19 6.27 13.37
C SER A 25 -2.74 4.80 13.30
N GLY A 26 -1.52 4.52 12.87
CA GLY A 26 -0.96 3.17 12.74
C GLY A 26 -1.28 2.44 11.42
N LYS A 27 -1.61 3.15 10.35
CA LYS A 27 -1.95 2.56 9.02
C LYS A 27 -0.78 1.80 8.39
N SER A 28 0.41 2.39 8.35
CA SER A 28 1.60 1.70 7.80
C SER A 28 1.94 0.44 8.62
N SER A 29 1.86 0.51 9.95
CA SER A 29 2.05 -0.66 10.81
C SER A 29 1.00 -1.76 10.58
N LEU A 30 -0.27 -1.38 10.38
CA LEU A 30 -1.33 -2.32 10.00
C LEU A 30 -1.05 -2.94 8.63
N THR A 31 -0.64 -2.14 7.65
CA THR A 31 -0.29 -2.59 6.29
C THR A 31 0.82 -3.63 6.35
N VAL A 32 1.94 -3.32 7.00
CA VAL A 32 3.07 -4.25 7.21
C VAL A 32 2.61 -5.54 7.91
N PHE A 33 1.79 -5.43 8.95
CA PHE A 33 1.24 -6.59 9.64
C PHE A 33 0.41 -7.48 8.70
N LEU A 34 -0.50 -6.91 7.92
CA LEU A 34 -1.38 -7.63 7.00
C LEU A 34 -0.62 -8.25 5.82
N VAL A 35 0.36 -7.52 5.25
CA VAL A 35 1.26 -8.02 4.20
C VAL A 35 1.99 -9.27 4.70
N ASN A 36 2.65 -9.19 5.85
CA ASN A 36 3.39 -10.31 6.43
C ASN A 36 2.51 -11.54 6.72
N ARG A 37 1.26 -11.32 7.17
CA ARG A 37 0.29 -12.41 7.32
C ARG A 37 -0.04 -13.00 5.94
N CYS A 38 -0.33 -12.22 4.92
CA CYS A 38 -0.63 -12.79 3.61
C CYS A 38 0.57 -13.59 3.03
N LEU A 39 1.80 -13.10 3.18
CA LEU A 39 3.03 -13.78 2.74
C LEU A 39 3.26 -15.13 3.45
N GLU A 40 2.94 -15.23 4.75
CA GLU A 40 2.99 -16.50 5.49
C GLU A 40 2.06 -17.59 4.92
N LYS A 41 0.98 -17.19 4.24
CA LYS A 41 0.09 -18.11 3.49
C LYS A 41 0.55 -18.32 2.04
N LYS A 42 1.72 -17.80 1.68
CA LYS A 42 2.29 -17.81 0.33
C LYS A 42 1.39 -17.12 -0.70
N LEU A 43 0.57 -16.17 -0.26
CA LEU A 43 -0.22 -15.36 -1.17
C LEU A 43 0.67 -14.34 -1.86
N ARG A 44 0.39 -14.07 -3.13
CA ARG A 44 1.07 -12.99 -3.86
C ARG A 44 0.44 -11.64 -3.48
N VAL A 45 1.19 -10.79 -2.79
CA VAL A 45 0.67 -9.54 -2.23
C VAL A 45 1.23 -8.35 -3.00
N GLY A 46 0.36 -7.43 -3.40
CA GLY A 46 0.73 -6.11 -3.88
C GLY A 46 0.46 -5.05 -2.81
N VAL A 47 1.26 -4.00 -2.80
CA VAL A 47 1.03 -2.84 -1.95
C VAL A 47 1.17 -1.58 -2.81
N VAL A 48 0.25 -0.63 -2.65
CA VAL A 48 0.39 0.75 -3.11
C VAL A 48 0.48 1.61 -1.86
N ASP A 49 1.45 2.52 -1.85
CA ASP A 49 1.58 3.54 -0.83
C ASP A 49 1.36 4.91 -1.47
N ALA A 50 0.23 5.50 -1.11
CA ALA A 50 -0.33 6.70 -1.71
C ALA A 50 -0.30 7.89 -0.73
N ASP A 51 0.73 7.96 0.11
CA ASP A 51 1.03 9.12 0.94
C ASP A 51 2.14 9.97 0.30
N LEU A 52 1.78 11.15 -0.18
CA LEU A 52 2.70 12.06 -0.86
C LEU A 52 3.71 12.74 0.08
N GLY A 53 3.38 12.84 1.36
CA GLY A 53 4.19 13.55 2.34
C GLY A 53 5.10 12.63 3.14
N GLN A 54 4.57 11.49 3.56
CA GLN A 54 5.23 10.54 4.45
C GLN A 54 5.16 9.11 3.92
N GLY A 55 5.15 8.94 2.61
CA GLY A 55 5.19 7.62 1.98
C GLY A 55 6.48 6.87 2.31
N ASP A 56 6.35 5.58 2.56
CA ASP A 56 7.41 4.63 2.80
C ASP A 56 8.00 4.07 1.48
N LEU A 57 7.24 4.10 0.37
CA LEU A 57 7.67 3.57 -0.94
C LEU A 57 8.18 4.62 -1.93
N GLY A 58 8.14 5.89 -1.56
CA GLY A 58 8.55 6.99 -2.42
C GLY A 58 9.19 8.10 -1.61
N GLU A 59 10.14 8.80 -2.23
CA GLU A 59 10.58 10.09 -1.70
C GLU A 59 9.38 11.06 -1.69
N PRO A 60 9.42 12.14 -0.88
CA PRO A 60 8.36 13.14 -0.85
C PRO A 60 7.96 13.63 -2.25
N GLY A 61 6.66 13.58 -2.54
CA GLY A 61 6.09 13.91 -3.85
C GLY A 61 5.98 12.74 -4.84
N LEU A 62 6.34 11.53 -4.42
CA LEU A 62 6.08 10.30 -5.16
C LEU A 62 5.06 9.41 -4.42
N ILE A 63 4.37 8.58 -5.19
CA ILE A 63 3.69 7.40 -4.68
C ILE A 63 4.34 6.15 -5.27
N GLY A 64 4.27 5.03 -4.54
CA GLY A 64 4.97 3.80 -4.90
C GLY A 64 4.09 2.57 -4.83
N ALA A 65 4.44 1.55 -5.60
CA ALA A 65 3.87 0.22 -5.47
C ALA A 65 4.92 -0.87 -5.59
N ALA A 66 4.71 -1.96 -4.88
CA ALA A 66 5.64 -3.08 -4.88
C ALA A 66 4.94 -4.42 -4.64
N VAL A 67 5.68 -5.50 -4.93
CA VAL A 67 5.26 -6.88 -4.68
C VAL A 67 6.32 -7.53 -3.78
N PRO A 68 6.20 -7.45 -2.45
CA PRO A 68 7.15 -8.10 -1.55
C PRO A 68 7.09 -9.63 -1.73
N ASP A 69 8.24 -10.27 -1.70
CA ASP A 69 8.42 -11.72 -1.79
C ASP A 69 8.90 -12.35 -0.48
N GLU A 70 9.33 -11.53 0.48
CA GLU A 70 9.70 -11.93 1.84
C GLU A 70 9.08 -11.03 2.92
N LYS A 71 9.17 -11.46 4.19
CA LYS A 71 8.63 -10.67 5.29
C LYS A 71 9.40 -9.37 5.44
N ILE A 72 8.66 -8.30 5.67
CA ILE A 72 9.19 -6.93 5.80
C ILE A 72 9.01 -6.40 7.22
N THR A 73 9.86 -5.48 7.65
CA THR A 73 9.69 -4.77 8.93
C THR A 73 9.11 -3.38 8.73
N SER A 74 9.40 -2.78 7.59
CA SER A 74 8.82 -1.54 7.07
C SER A 74 8.49 -1.71 5.59
N LEU A 75 7.61 -0.86 5.06
CA LEU A 75 7.41 -0.76 3.61
C LEU A 75 8.69 -0.24 2.92
N GLU A 76 9.48 0.59 3.61
CA GLU A 76 10.78 1.12 3.14
C GLU A 76 11.82 0.02 2.82
N ASP A 77 11.66 -1.18 3.41
CA ASP A 77 12.59 -2.30 3.19
C ASP A 77 12.50 -2.87 1.77
N ILE A 78 11.43 -2.56 1.03
CA ILE A 78 11.15 -3.13 -0.28
C ILE A 78 11.97 -2.43 -1.36
N ARG A 79 12.81 -3.18 -2.09
CA ARG A 79 13.74 -2.61 -3.08
C ARG A 79 13.11 -2.37 -4.46
N ASP A 80 12.35 -3.35 -4.95
CA ASP A 80 11.78 -3.32 -6.30
C ASP A 80 10.44 -2.59 -6.32
N VAL A 81 10.51 -1.26 -6.38
CA VAL A 81 9.36 -0.36 -6.30
C VAL A 81 9.12 0.36 -7.63
N GLU A 82 7.89 0.23 -8.13
CA GLU A 82 7.35 1.03 -9.23
C GLU A 82 6.81 2.35 -8.68
N ARG A 83 7.12 3.49 -9.31
CA ARG A 83 6.80 4.81 -8.74
C ARG A 83 6.13 5.75 -9.73
N ARG A 84 5.35 6.69 -9.22
CA ARG A 84 4.81 7.83 -9.97
C ARG A 84 5.17 9.13 -9.25
N PHE A 85 5.59 10.13 -10.03
CA PHE A 85 5.91 11.45 -9.50
C PHE A 85 4.68 12.36 -9.66
N ILE A 86 4.23 12.93 -8.55
CA ILE A 86 3.13 13.92 -8.51
C ILE A 86 3.70 15.34 -8.35
N GLY A 87 4.83 15.48 -7.66
CA GLY A 87 5.55 16.75 -7.54
C GLY A 87 5.08 17.69 -6.44
N THR A 88 4.25 17.19 -5.52
CA THR A 88 3.83 17.90 -4.30
C THR A 88 3.70 16.90 -3.16
N THR A 89 3.99 17.34 -1.94
CA THR A 89 3.82 16.54 -0.71
C THR A 89 2.41 16.67 -0.10
N SER A 90 1.54 17.45 -0.74
CA SER A 90 0.16 17.67 -0.34
C SER A 90 -0.77 17.11 -1.41
N PRO A 91 -1.80 16.33 -1.04
CA PRO A 91 -2.81 15.87 -1.99
C PRO A 91 -3.74 17.00 -2.48
N HIS A 92 -3.76 18.16 -1.79
CA HIS A 92 -4.62 19.28 -2.16
C HIS A 92 -4.24 19.89 -3.52
N GLY A 93 -5.22 19.99 -4.41
CA GLY A 93 -5.06 20.58 -5.74
C GLY A 93 -4.42 19.66 -6.78
N VAL A 94 -4.20 18.38 -6.43
CA VAL A 94 -3.69 17.32 -7.32
C VAL A 94 -4.49 16.02 -7.17
N GLU A 95 -5.74 16.12 -6.75
CA GLU A 95 -6.57 14.96 -6.40
C GLU A 95 -6.77 14.02 -7.59
N GLU A 96 -6.98 14.57 -8.80
CA GLU A 96 -7.17 13.81 -10.02
C GLU A 96 -5.86 13.13 -10.48
N GLU A 97 -4.74 13.84 -10.42
CA GLU A 97 -3.41 13.32 -10.73
C GLU A 97 -3.04 12.17 -9.78
N LEU A 98 -3.32 12.34 -8.49
CA LEU A 98 -3.10 11.32 -7.48
C LEU A 98 -3.99 10.09 -7.74
N GLU A 99 -5.28 10.30 -8.03
CA GLU A 99 -6.20 9.20 -8.34
C GLU A 99 -5.74 8.41 -9.58
N ASN A 100 -5.34 9.10 -10.65
CA ASN A 100 -4.84 8.49 -11.87
C ASN A 100 -3.55 7.70 -11.63
N ALA A 101 -2.62 8.27 -10.85
CA ALA A 101 -1.38 7.58 -10.50
C ALA A 101 -1.63 6.31 -9.66
N ILE A 102 -2.59 6.36 -8.72
CA ILE A 102 -3.00 5.17 -7.95
C ILE A 102 -3.62 4.11 -8.87
N LYS A 103 -4.49 4.50 -9.81
CA LYS A 103 -5.09 3.58 -10.79
C LYS A 103 -4.02 2.91 -11.67
N ASP A 104 -3.02 3.67 -12.11
CA ASP A 104 -1.91 3.15 -12.90
C ASP A 104 -1.08 2.12 -12.12
N LEU A 105 -0.70 2.43 -10.88
CA LEU A 105 0.04 1.52 -10.01
C LEU A 105 -0.78 0.27 -9.63
N TYR A 106 -2.08 0.45 -9.38
CA TYR A 106 -3.00 -0.66 -9.17
C TYR A 106 -3.08 -1.55 -10.42
N GLY A 107 -3.18 -0.98 -11.62
CA GLY A 107 -3.15 -1.71 -12.89
C GLY A 107 -1.86 -2.50 -13.07
N TRP A 108 -0.72 -1.89 -12.74
CA TRP A 108 0.58 -2.57 -12.73
C TRP A 108 0.58 -3.79 -11.78
N LEU A 109 0.08 -3.66 -10.55
CA LEU A 109 -0.04 -4.77 -9.59
C LEU A 109 -1.00 -5.87 -10.07
N LYS A 110 -2.12 -5.49 -10.72
CA LYS A 110 -3.02 -6.47 -11.34
C LYS A 110 -2.32 -7.27 -12.42
N GLY A 111 -1.47 -6.65 -13.23
CA GLY A 111 -0.60 -7.33 -14.20
C GLY A 111 0.43 -8.27 -13.57
N LYS A 112 0.75 -8.11 -12.27
CA LYS A 112 1.63 -9.01 -11.52
C LYS A 112 0.88 -10.21 -10.92
N ASN A 113 -0.41 -10.40 -11.17
CA ASN A 113 -1.23 -11.48 -10.60
C ASN A 113 -1.25 -11.51 -9.06
N CYS A 114 -1.25 -10.34 -8.42
CA CYS A 114 -1.43 -10.26 -6.96
C CYS A 114 -2.83 -10.78 -6.58
N GLU A 115 -2.86 -11.65 -5.59
CA GLU A 115 -4.06 -12.21 -4.99
C GLU A 115 -4.67 -11.25 -3.96
N VAL A 116 -3.81 -10.49 -3.28
CA VAL A 116 -4.21 -9.45 -2.33
C VAL A 116 -3.50 -8.16 -2.70
N ILE A 117 -4.23 -7.04 -2.73
CA ILE A 117 -3.64 -5.71 -2.94
C ILE A 117 -4.07 -4.81 -1.78
N PHE A 118 -3.10 -4.20 -1.11
CA PHE A 118 -3.36 -3.14 -0.13
C PHE A 118 -3.04 -1.78 -0.74
N ILE A 119 -3.88 -0.79 -0.47
CA ILE A 119 -3.63 0.60 -0.80
C ILE A 119 -3.58 1.36 0.52
N ASN A 120 -2.37 1.74 0.96
CA ASN A 120 -2.14 2.60 2.11
C ASN A 120 -2.35 4.05 1.67
N PHE A 121 -3.39 4.70 2.19
CA PHE A 121 -3.79 6.03 1.75
C PHE A 121 -3.36 7.11 2.73
N HIS A 122 -3.20 8.34 2.23
CA HIS A 122 -2.78 9.47 3.05
C HIS A 122 -3.74 9.79 4.21
N GLY A 123 -3.21 10.47 5.22
CA GLY A 123 -3.94 10.79 6.47
C GLY A 123 -4.95 11.92 6.41
N TRP A 124 -5.18 12.54 5.25
CA TRP A 124 -6.20 13.58 5.07
C TRP A 124 -7.58 12.92 4.99
N VAL A 125 -8.35 13.03 6.08
CA VAL A 125 -9.68 12.43 6.28
C VAL A 125 -10.64 13.46 6.87
#